data_AF-W9CL50-F1
#
_entry.id   AF-W9CL50-F1
#
_cell.length_a   1.000
_cell.length_b   1.000
_cell.length_c   1.000
_cell.angle_alpha   90.00
_cell.angle_beta   90.00
_cell.angle_gamma   90.00
#
_symmetry.space_group_name_H-M   'P 1'
#
loop_
_entity.id
_entity.type
_entity.pdbx_description
1 polymer ?
#
loop_
_entity_poly.entity_id
_entity_poly.type
_entity_poly.pdbx_seq_one_letter_code
_entity_poly.pdbx_strand_id
1 'polypeptide(L)'
;MSTITTTPSFLKLPSELRLKIWSNLLPGPRTLPIRYSRANNTYFTTFPPSVLLSISSETRTLFLEHYVLLRLNSSYDSTIYINFSLDTLCFDHEDCSPAGDLAMDFKNCVQRDLIQRVDIDAHLWEILRLFRFDDLSEIKYLRGLRNLSLFLKSHEEDFHLYYGEGYERSQLLRERDLLDGRMLFEGQTTNKDRAQCHLYVELVTRGLEHGDEEWINGRPSVQMWII
;
A
#
# COMPACT_ATOMS: atom_id res chain seq x y z
N MET A 1 -0.20 53.57 20.31
CA MET A 1 1.02 52.84 20.73
C MET A 1 0.66 51.38 20.83
N SER A 2 1.01 50.57 19.82
CA SER A 2 0.69 49.15 19.79
C SER A 2 1.86 48.38 20.44
N THR A 3 1.63 47.79 21.61
CA THR A 3 2.62 46.98 22.31
C THR A 3 2.90 45.70 21.53
N ILE A 4 4.16 45.50 21.11
CA ILE A 4 4.61 44.27 20.45
C ILE A 4 4.68 43.18 21.51
N THR A 5 3.64 42.36 21.62
CA THR A 5 3.66 41.14 22.44
C THR A 5 4.65 40.14 21.84
N THR A 6 5.78 39.95 22.50
CA THR A 6 6.78 38.93 22.14
C THR A 6 6.16 37.55 22.30
N THR A 7 6.03 36.80 21.22
CA THR A 7 5.55 35.42 21.28
C THR A 7 6.54 34.57 22.09
N PRO A 8 6.07 33.76 23.07
CA PRO A 8 6.96 32.88 23.80
C PRO A 8 7.59 31.87 22.83
N SER A 9 8.90 31.65 22.97
CA SER A 9 9.62 30.62 22.21
C SER A 9 8.95 29.26 22.41
N PHE A 10 8.79 28.49 21.33
CA PHE A 10 8.17 27.16 21.38
C PHE A 10 8.77 26.26 22.46
N LEU A 11 10.11 26.29 22.63
CA LEU A 11 10.82 25.47 23.61
C LEU A 11 10.50 25.84 25.07
N LYS A 12 9.92 27.02 25.33
CA LYS A 12 9.50 27.47 26.66
C LYS A 12 8.06 27.08 27.00
N LEU A 13 7.33 26.48 26.06
CA LEU A 13 5.99 25.99 26.32
C LEU A 13 6.04 24.72 27.20
N PRO A 14 5.07 24.54 28.12
CA PRO A 14 4.86 23.27 28.81
C PRO A 14 4.82 22.09 27.84
N SER A 15 5.29 20.92 28.27
CA SER A 15 5.36 19.70 27.45
C SER A 15 3.99 19.33 26.86
N GLU A 16 2.91 19.48 27.63
CA GLU A 16 1.53 19.22 27.17
C GLU A 16 1.17 20.05 25.94
N LEU A 17 1.52 21.35 25.93
CA LEU A 17 1.26 22.22 24.78
C LEU A 17 2.17 21.89 23.60
N ARG A 18 3.44 21.56 23.85
CA ARG A 18 4.37 21.13 22.79
C ARG A 18 3.90 19.84 22.13
N LEU A 19 3.52 18.83 22.92
CA LEU A 19 2.96 17.56 22.43
C LEU A 19 1.66 17.78 21.67
N LYS A 20 0.78 18.68 22.13
CA LYS A 20 -0.44 19.03 21.39
C LYS A 20 -0.11 19.65 20.04
N ILE A 21 0.89 20.52 19.96
CA ILE A 21 1.34 21.10 18.69
C ILE A 21 1.95 20.02 17.79
N TRP A 22 2.84 19.19 18.31
CA TRP A 22 3.44 18.06 17.59
C TRP A 22 2.44 17.03 17.11
N SER A 23 1.35 16.80 17.85
CA SER A 23 0.30 15.86 17.46
C SER A 23 -0.41 16.30 16.16
N ASN A 24 -0.43 17.61 15.86
CA ASN A 24 -0.97 18.11 14.59
C ASN A 24 -0.04 17.84 13.39
N LEU A 25 1.20 17.40 13.63
CA LEU A 25 2.14 17.00 12.58
C LEU A 25 2.18 15.48 12.40
N LEU A 26 1.43 14.70 13.21
CA LEU A 26 1.27 13.28 12.95
C LEU A 26 0.61 13.12 11.58
N PRO A 27 1.05 12.14 10.76
CA PRO A 27 0.34 11.84 9.54
C PRO A 27 -1.13 11.53 9.86
N GLY A 28 -2.04 12.03 9.04
CA GLY A 28 -3.43 11.56 9.04
C GLY A 28 -3.54 10.21 8.31
N PRO A 29 -4.78 9.76 8.04
CA PRO A 29 -5.02 8.60 7.17
C PRO A 29 -4.30 8.76 5.83
N ARG A 30 -3.58 7.72 5.41
CA ARG A 30 -2.80 7.71 4.16
C ARG A 30 -2.79 6.32 3.54
N THR A 31 -2.67 6.29 2.22
CA THR A 31 -2.48 5.08 1.45
C THR A 31 -0.98 4.87 1.21
N LEU A 32 -0.45 3.75 1.68
CA LEU A 32 0.97 3.42 1.66
C LEU A 32 1.26 2.43 0.53
N PRO A 33 1.80 2.86 -0.63
CA PRO A 33 2.24 1.95 -1.66
C PRO A 33 3.41 1.13 -1.13
N ILE A 34 3.29 -0.20 -1.20
CA ILE A 34 4.27 -1.15 -0.70
C ILE A 34 5.02 -1.74 -1.87
N ARG A 35 6.35 -1.66 -1.83
CA ARG A 35 7.24 -2.25 -2.83
C ARG A 35 8.35 -3.01 -2.17
N TYR A 36 8.88 -4.00 -2.89
CA TYR A 36 10.02 -4.78 -2.46
C TYR A 36 11.27 -4.44 -3.27
N SER A 37 12.34 -4.03 -2.58
CA SER A 37 13.64 -3.83 -3.22
C SER A 37 14.46 -5.12 -3.15
N ARG A 38 14.67 -5.77 -4.31
CA ARG A 38 15.55 -6.96 -4.39
C ARG A 38 17.01 -6.62 -4.12
N ALA A 39 17.47 -5.43 -4.49
CA ALA A 39 18.84 -4.99 -4.26
C ALA A 39 19.15 -4.83 -2.76
N ASN A 40 18.20 -4.28 -2.01
CA ASN A 40 18.36 -3.99 -0.58
C ASN A 40 17.71 -5.03 0.33
N ASN A 41 17.06 -6.06 -0.25
CA ASN A 41 16.35 -7.11 0.46
C ASN A 41 15.34 -6.57 1.51
N THR A 42 14.61 -5.51 1.15
CA THR A 42 13.77 -4.75 2.10
C THR A 42 12.49 -4.22 1.47
N TYR A 43 11.44 -4.15 2.27
CA TYR A 43 10.21 -3.44 1.95
C TYR A 43 10.37 -1.93 2.15
N PHE A 44 9.89 -1.17 1.17
CA PHE A 44 9.89 0.28 1.21
C PHE A 44 8.59 0.84 0.65
N THR A 45 8.33 2.10 0.97
CA THR A 45 7.25 2.88 0.38
C THR A 45 7.85 4.09 -0.31
N THR A 46 7.21 4.54 -1.38
CA THR A 46 7.56 5.80 -2.05
C THR A 46 7.08 7.01 -1.25
N PHE A 47 6.27 6.79 -0.22
CA PHE A 47 5.82 7.84 0.70
C PHE A 47 7.00 8.33 1.56
N PRO A 48 7.22 9.65 1.69
CA PRO A 48 8.35 10.17 2.46
C PRO A 48 8.22 9.83 3.96
N PRO A 49 9.34 9.58 4.66
CA PRO A 49 9.34 9.41 6.11
C PRO A 49 8.75 10.63 6.83
N SER A 50 8.07 10.41 7.95
CA SER A 50 7.54 11.52 8.74
C SER A 50 8.65 12.41 9.27
N VAL A 51 8.48 13.73 9.11
CA VAL A 51 9.41 14.75 9.65
C VAL A 51 9.57 14.65 11.17
N LEU A 52 8.58 14.10 11.89
CA LEU A 52 8.63 13.89 13.33
C LEU A 52 9.78 12.97 13.77
N LEU A 53 10.25 12.08 12.89
CA LEU A 53 11.38 11.20 13.16
C LEU A 53 12.73 11.95 13.22
N SER A 54 12.84 13.13 12.59
CA SER A 54 14.11 13.87 12.45
C SER A 54 14.20 15.14 13.30
N ILE A 55 13.08 15.75 13.70
CA ILE A 55 13.08 17.05 14.43
C ILE A 55 13.75 16.96 15.81
N SER A 56 13.29 16.04 16.67
CA SER A 56 13.77 15.92 18.05
C SER A 56 13.50 14.51 18.62
N SER A 57 14.02 14.23 19.82
CA SER A 57 13.67 13.00 20.54
C SER A 57 12.20 12.97 20.96
N GLU A 58 11.65 14.11 21.42
CA GLU A 58 10.24 14.23 21.83
C GLU A 58 9.28 13.91 20.68
N THR A 59 9.51 14.49 19.50
CA THR A 59 8.69 14.23 18.31
C THR A 59 8.80 12.78 17.85
N ARG A 60 9.99 12.18 17.96
CA ARG A 60 10.21 10.78 17.60
C ARG A 60 9.46 9.84 18.54
N THR A 61 9.51 10.09 19.85
CA THR A 61 8.74 9.31 20.83
C THR A 61 7.25 9.40 20.55
N LEU A 62 6.71 10.61 20.34
CA LEU A 62 5.30 10.80 20.00
C LEU A 62 4.90 10.03 18.73
N PHE A 63 5.74 10.06 17.69
CA PHE A 63 5.48 9.32 16.45
C PHE A 63 5.46 7.80 16.68
N LEU A 64 6.44 7.27 17.40
CA LEU A 64 6.57 5.83 17.66
C LEU A 64 5.51 5.27 18.62
N GLU A 65 4.83 6.13 19.39
CA GLU A 65 3.65 5.74 20.16
C GLU A 65 2.43 5.44 19.27
N HIS A 66 2.35 6.06 18.09
CA HIS A 66 1.20 5.95 17.19
C HIS A 66 1.48 5.07 15.96
N TYR A 67 2.74 4.98 15.55
CA TYR A 67 3.17 4.31 14.34
C TYR A 67 4.20 3.24 14.66
N VAL A 68 3.96 2.03 14.18
CA VAL A 68 4.85 0.89 14.36
C VAL A 68 5.49 0.50 13.04
N LEU A 69 6.68 -0.10 13.09
CA LEU A 69 7.30 -0.62 11.88
C LEU A 69 6.47 -1.80 11.33
N LEU A 70 6.09 -1.72 10.07
CA LEU A 70 5.39 -2.77 9.34
C LEU A 70 6.36 -3.93 9.06
N ARG A 71 5.95 -5.16 9.37
CA ARG A 71 6.71 -6.38 9.07
C ARG A 71 5.84 -7.34 8.28
N LEU A 72 5.81 -7.17 6.96
CA LEU A 72 5.05 -8.04 6.06
C LEU A 72 5.61 -9.45 6.01
N ASN A 73 6.92 -9.63 6.05
CA ASN A 73 7.53 -10.95 6.08
C ASN A 73 8.69 -10.95 7.07
N SER A 74 8.75 -11.95 7.95
CA SER A 74 9.80 -12.03 8.98
C SER A 74 11.21 -12.20 8.42
N SER A 75 11.33 -12.65 7.17
CA SER A 75 12.62 -12.90 6.51
C SER A 75 13.24 -11.63 5.92
N TYR A 76 12.48 -10.53 5.84
CA TYR A 76 12.90 -9.31 5.15
C TYR A 76 12.66 -8.08 6.01
N ASP A 77 13.59 -7.14 5.94
CA ASP A 77 13.48 -5.89 6.68
C ASP A 77 12.42 -4.98 6.05
N SER A 78 11.98 -3.97 6.81
CA SER A 78 11.10 -2.92 6.32
C SER A 78 11.54 -1.57 6.84
N THR A 79 11.30 -0.54 6.04
CA THR A 79 11.49 0.87 6.40
C THR A 79 10.16 1.61 6.63
N ILE A 80 9.04 0.89 6.57
CA ILE A 80 7.70 1.46 6.50
C ILE A 80 7.11 1.51 7.90
N TYR A 81 6.81 2.71 8.39
CA TYR A 81 6.02 2.88 9.61
C TYR A 81 4.54 2.97 9.25
N ILE A 82 3.68 2.33 10.04
CA ILE A 82 2.24 2.23 9.80
C ILE A 82 1.43 2.43 11.09
N ASN A 83 0.28 3.09 10.96
CA ASN A 83 -0.78 3.02 11.95
C ASN A 83 -1.94 2.20 11.38
N PHE A 84 -2.09 0.95 11.84
CA PHE A 84 -3.09 0.02 11.34
C PHE A 84 -4.55 0.50 11.45
N SER A 85 -4.84 1.43 12.36
CA SER A 85 -6.18 1.99 12.53
C SER A 85 -6.52 3.11 11.54
N LEU A 86 -5.51 3.76 10.95
CA LEU A 86 -5.67 4.90 10.03
C LEU A 86 -5.19 4.60 8.60
N ASP A 87 -4.04 3.95 8.45
CA ASP A 87 -3.36 3.75 7.17
C ASP A 87 -3.99 2.62 6.36
N THR A 88 -3.89 2.72 5.04
CA THR A 88 -4.29 1.69 4.08
C THR A 88 -3.04 1.18 3.35
N LEU A 89 -2.84 -0.15 3.31
CA LEU A 89 -1.76 -0.73 2.50
C LEU A 89 -2.18 -0.73 1.03
N CYS A 90 -1.30 -0.32 0.13
CA CYS A 90 -1.57 -0.34 -1.30
C CYS A 90 -0.53 -1.18 -2.04
N PHE A 91 -1.00 -2.11 -2.86
CA PHE A 91 -0.19 -2.97 -3.71
C PHE A 91 -0.50 -2.63 -5.16
N ASP A 92 0.39 -1.83 -5.75
CA ASP A 92 0.19 -1.23 -7.07
C ASP A 92 1.22 -1.70 -8.11
N HIS A 93 2.03 -2.69 -7.75
CA HIS A 93 3.13 -3.19 -8.57
C HIS A 93 3.43 -4.66 -8.26
N GLU A 94 3.99 -5.37 -9.23
CA GLU A 94 4.40 -6.78 -9.13
C GLU A 94 5.67 -7.02 -8.27
N ASP A 95 6.14 -5.97 -7.58
CA ASP A 95 7.36 -6.04 -6.76
C ASP A 95 7.11 -6.83 -5.47
N CYS A 96 7.08 -8.15 -5.59
CA CYS A 96 6.91 -9.09 -4.50
C CYS A 96 8.26 -9.56 -3.95
N SER A 97 8.24 -10.13 -2.74
CA SER A 97 9.44 -10.71 -2.15
C SER A 97 9.91 -11.97 -2.91
N PRO A 98 11.18 -12.39 -2.76
CA PRO A 98 11.67 -13.62 -3.34
C PRO A 98 11.02 -14.88 -2.74
N ALA A 99 10.38 -14.77 -1.58
CA ALA A 99 9.78 -15.89 -0.87
C ALA A 99 8.43 -16.35 -1.47
N GLY A 100 7.83 -15.54 -2.35
CA GLY A 100 6.58 -15.92 -3.02
C GLY A 100 5.76 -14.73 -3.47
N ASP A 101 4.48 -15.01 -3.66
CA ASP A 101 3.45 -14.02 -3.96
C ASP A 101 3.00 -13.25 -2.70
N LEU A 102 2.15 -12.25 -2.91
CA LEU A 102 1.57 -11.44 -1.84
C LEU A 102 0.85 -12.27 -0.77
N ALA A 103 0.20 -13.37 -1.17
CA ALA A 103 -0.46 -14.30 -0.25
C ALA A 103 0.53 -14.92 0.74
N MET A 104 1.71 -15.33 0.25
CA MET A 104 2.77 -15.88 1.10
C MET A 104 3.34 -14.83 2.05
N ASP A 105 3.47 -13.58 1.61
CA ASP A 105 3.89 -12.48 2.46
C ASP A 105 2.88 -12.24 3.59
N PHE A 106 1.59 -12.12 3.29
CA PHE A 106 0.56 -11.98 4.33
C PHE A 106 0.48 -13.17 5.28
N LYS A 107 0.69 -14.39 4.77
CA LYS A 107 0.77 -15.59 5.61
C LYS A 107 1.92 -15.49 6.63
N ASN A 108 3.08 -14.98 6.21
CA ASN A 108 4.26 -14.84 7.07
C ASN A 108 4.25 -13.56 7.91
N CYS A 109 3.29 -12.66 7.69
CA CYS A 109 3.16 -11.42 8.43
C CYS A 109 2.70 -11.68 9.86
N VAL A 110 3.53 -11.31 10.84
CA VAL A 110 3.19 -11.39 12.27
C VAL A 110 2.07 -10.42 12.64
N GLN A 111 1.95 -9.31 11.90
CA GLN A 111 0.97 -8.25 12.14
C GLN A 111 -0.28 -8.40 11.26
N ARG A 112 -0.48 -9.53 10.58
CA ARG A 112 -1.58 -9.75 9.61
C ARG A 112 -2.97 -9.48 10.19
N ASP A 113 -3.19 -9.81 11.45
CA ASP A 113 -4.48 -9.62 12.13
C ASP A 113 -4.74 -8.15 12.51
N LEU A 114 -3.72 -7.29 12.43
CA LEU A 114 -3.85 -5.85 12.65
C LEU A 114 -4.19 -5.11 11.35
N ILE A 115 -3.92 -5.68 10.18
CA ILE A 115 -4.18 -5.04 8.89
C ILE A 115 -5.68 -4.94 8.66
N GLN A 116 -6.20 -3.70 8.58
CA GLN A 116 -7.64 -3.44 8.44
C GLN A 116 -8.06 -3.00 7.03
N ARG A 117 -7.15 -2.37 6.27
CA ARG A 117 -7.47 -1.78 4.97
C ARG A 117 -6.37 -2.10 3.96
N VAL A 118 -6.76 -2.66 2.83
CA VAL A 118 -5.86 -3.01 1.73
C VAL A 118 -6.48 -2.57 0.42
N ASP A 119 -5.69 -1.90 -0.40
CA ASP A 119 -5.97 -1.56 -1.77
C ASP A 119 -5.04 -2.36 -2.68
N ILE A 120 -5.58 -3.00 -3.72
CA ILE A 120 -4.81 -3.79 -4.68
C ILE A 120 -5.16 -3.32 -6.09
N ASP A 121 -4.14 -3.08 -6.90
CA ASP A 121 -4.33 -2.79 -8.32
C ASP A 121 -4.97 -3.99 -9.02
N ALA A 122 -5.95 -3.72 -9.88
CA ALA A 122 -6.74 -4.78 -10.49
C ALA A 122 -5.95 -5.63 -11.49
N HIS A 123 -4.95 -5.07 -12.18
CA HIS A 123 -4.06 -5.85 -13.04
C HIS A 123 -3.14 -6.73 -12.20
N LEU A 124 -2.61 -6.20 -11.09
CA LEU A 124 -1.86 -7.02 -10.13
C LEU A 124 -2.73 -8.16 -9.59
N TRP A 125 -3.98 -7.88 -9.24
CA TRP A 125 -4.94 -8.89 -8.79
C TRP A 125 -5.16 -10.00 -9.83
N GLU A 126 -5.30 -9.63 -11.10
CA GLU A 126 -5.38 -10.59 -12.21
C GLU A 126 -4.15 -11.49 -12.28
N ILE A 127 -2.95 -10.89 -12.24
CA ILE A 127 -1.66 -11.61 -12.31
C ILE A 127 -1.52 -12.59 -11.15
N LEU A 128 -1.83 -12.17 -9.93
CA LEU A 128 -1.76 -13.02 -8.73
C LEU A 128 -2.66 -14.26 -8.86
N ARG A 129 -3.76 -14.13 -9.61
CA ARG A 129 -4.77 -15.19 -9.78
C ARG A 129 -4.56 -16.08 -10.99
N LEU A 130 -3.62 -15.77 -11.89
CA LEU A 130 -3.31 -16.64 -13.04
C LEU A 130 -2.98 -18.08 -12.63
N PHE A 131 -2.49 -18.30 -11.41
CA PHE A 131 -2.08 -19.61 -10.89
C PHE A 131 -2.86 -20.05 -9.64
N ARG A 132 -3.92 -19.33 -9.25
CA ARG A 132 -4.71 -19.62 -8.05
C ARG A 132 -6.18 -19.79 -8.40
N PHE A 133 -6.78 -20.87 -7.88
CA PHE A 133 -8.19 -21.19 -8.06
C PHE A 133 -9.06 -20.73 -6.88
N ASP A 134 -8.44 -20.30 -5.78
CA ASP A 134 -9.13 -19.84 -4.56
C ASP A 134 -9.39 -18.34 -4.67
N ASP A 135 -10.65 -17.93 -4.54
CA ASP A 135 -11.07 -16.54 -4.69
C ASP A 135 -10.49 -15.60 -3.63
N LEU A 136 -10.05 -16.15 -2.49
CA LEU A 136 -9.57 -15.42 -1.32
C LEU A 136 -8.10 -15.70 -0.99
N SER A 137 -7.33 -16.35 -1.88
CA SER A 137 -5.97 -16.82 -1.55
C SER A 137 -5.06 -15.73 -1.01
N GLU A 138 -5.21 -14.50 -1.51
CA GLU A 138 -4.40 -13.35 -1.17
C GLU A 138 -4.81 -12.78 0.20
N ILE A 139 -6.10 -12.77 0.53
CA ILE A 139 -6.62 -11.98 1.65
C ILE A 139 -7.04 -12.81 2.87
N LYS A 140 -7.21 -14.13 2.74
CA LYS A 140 -7.69 -15.00 3.82
C LYS A 140 -6.81 -15.00 5.08
N TYR A 141 -5.54 -14.64 4.95
CA TYR A 141 -4.63 -14.53 6.09
C TYR A 141 -4.82 -13.25 6.89
N LEU A 142 -5.51 -12.25 6.35
CA LEU A 142 -5.73 -10.94 6.97
C LEU A 142 -7.03 -10.95 7.78
N ARG A 143 -7.08 -11.69 8.88
CA ARG A 143 -8.32 -11.85 9.68
C ARG A 143 -8.86 -10.54 10.25
N GLY A 144 -8.00 -9.52 10.37
CA GLY A 144 -8.36 -8.16 10.78
C GLY A 144 -8.98 -7.29 9.69
N LEU A 145 -8.99 -7.76 8.44
CA LEU A 145 -9.40 -6.98 7.28
C LEU A 145 -10.85 -6.50 7.41
N ARG A 146 -11.07 -5.22 7.14
CA ARG A 146 -12.37 -4.55 7.14
C ARG A 146 -12.73 -4.03 5.76
N ASN A 147 -11.74 -3.53 5.03
CA ASN A 147 -11.92 -2.98 3.70
C ASN A 147 -10.87 -3.56 2.76
N LEU A 148 -11.34 -4.16 1.67
CA LEU A 148 -10.54 -4.45 0.50
C LEU A 148 -11.04 -3.58 -0.64
N SER A 149 -10.13 -2.88 -1.31
CA SER A 149 -10.46 -2.19 -2.54
C SER A 149 -9.65 -2.71 -3.71
N LEU A 150 -10.31 -2.95 -4.83
CA LEU A 150 -9.64 -3.17 -6.11
C LEU A 150 -9.68 -1.87 -6.91
N PHE A 151 -8.53 -1.35 -7.31
CA PHE A 151 -8.48 -0.10 -8.06
C PHE A 151 -7.87 -0.28 -9.45
N LEU A 152 -8.37 0.51 -10.40
CA LEU A 152 -7.82 0.64 -11.75
C LEU A 152 -7.13 2.00 -11.87
N LYS A 153 -5.86 2.01 -12.27
CA LYS A 153 -5.17 3.24 -12.67
C LYS A 153 -5.50 3.58 -14.12
N SER A 154 -5.83 4.85 -14.40
CA SER A 154 -5.84 5.36 -15.77
C SER A 154 -4.41 5.48 -16.29
N HIS A 155 -4.12 4.83 -17.42
CA HIS A 155 -2.77 4.69 -18.00
C HIS A 155 -2.09 6.00 -18.47
N GLU A 156 -2.68 7.17 -18.22
CA GLU A 156 -2.23 8.45 -18.80
C GLU A 156 -1.00 9.06 -18.09
N GLU A 157 -0.64 8.66 -16.86
CA GLU A 157 0.36 9.39 -16.06
C GLU A 157 1.69 8.66 -15.76
N ASP A 158 1.80 7.35 -15.99
CA ASP A 158 2.96 6.55 -15.51
C ASP A 158 4.20 6.57 -16.42
N PHE A 159 4.12 7.12 -17.63
CA PHE A 159 5.25 7.04 -18.59
C PHE A 159 6.40 8.03 -18.34
N HIS A 160 6.19 9.10 -17.57
CA HIS A 160 7.18 10.20 -17.48
C HIS A 160 7.96 10.32 -16.16
N LEU A 161 7.58 9.61 -15.09
CA LEU A 161 8.14 9.88 -13.76
C LEU A 161 9.08 8.81 -13.18
N TYR A 162 9.25 7.65 -13.85
CA TYR A 162 9.87 6.48 -13.17
C TYR A 162 11.12 5.84 -13.78
N TYR A 163 11.58 6.20 -14.98
CA TYR A 163 12.64 5.42 -15.63
C TYR A 163 13.79 6.29 -16.17
N GLY A 164 14.94 6.24 -15.49
CA GLY A 164 16.22 6.76 -15.98
C GLY A 164 16.85 5.87 -17.06
N GLU A 165 17.87 6.42 -17.75
CA GLU A 165 18.58 6.01 -18.98
C GLU A 165 18.99 4.52 -19.16
N GLY A 166 18.77 3.64 -18.18
CA GLY A 166 19.16 2.22 -18.25
C GLY A 166 18.16 1.29 -18.96
N TYR A 167 16.93 1.74 -19.24
CA TYR A 167 15.85 0.87 -19.75
C TYR A 167 15.70 0.85 -21.29
N GLU A 168 16.25 1.82 -22.02
CA GLU A 168 16.16 1.86 -23.49
C GLU A 168 16.77 0.61 -24.15
N ARG A 169 17.81 0.04 -23.53
CA ARG A 169 18.45 -1.19 -24.03
C ARG A 169 17.63 -2.46 -23.78
N SER A 170 16.75 -2.43 -22.79
CA SER A 170 15.85 -3.54 -22.43
C SER A 170 14.55 -3.50 -23.23
N GLN A 171 14.05 -2.29 -23.55
CA GLN A 171 12.90 -2.10 -24.43
C GLN A 171 13.17 -2.54 -25.87
N LEU A 172 14.33 -2.22 -26.44
CA LEU A 172 14.67 -2.67 -27.81
C LEU A 172 14.77 -4.19 -27.96
N LEU A 173 15.03 -4.92 -26.86
CA LEU A 173 15.03 -6.38 -26.85
C LEU A 173 13.61 -6.95 -26.65
N ARG A 174 12.76 -6.32 -25.82
CA ARG A 174 11.34 -6.72 -25.68
C ARG A 174 10.48 -6.37 -26.90
N GLU A 175 10.74 -5.25 -27.58
CA GLU A 175 10.02 -4.86 -28.80
C GLU A 175 10.24 -5.82 -29.95
N ARG A 176 11.41 -6.48 -30.02
CA ARG A 176 11.69 -7.46 -31.08
C ARG A 176 11.00 -8.80 -30.87
N ASP A 177 10.76 -9.21 -29.63
CA ASP A 177 10.13 -10.49 -29.31
C ASP A 177 8.60 -10.41 -29.22
N LEU A 178 8.02 -9.22 -29.10
CA LEU A 178 6.56 -9.01 -29.00
C LEU A 178 5.86 -8.71 -30.33
N LEU A 179 6.60 -8.59 -31.44
CA LEU A 179 6.03 -8.36 -32.77
C LEU A 179 5.25 -9.57 -33.36
N ASP A 180 5.19 -10.71 -32.67
CA ASP A 180 4.42 -11.89 -33.08
C ASP A 180 3.14 -12.14 -32.26
N GLY A 181 2.84 -11.29 -31.27
CA GLY A 181 1.68 -11.44 -30.40
C GLY A 181 0.95 -10.12 -30.18
N ARG A 182 -0.14 -9.91 -30.93
CA ARG A 182 -1.04 -8.75 -30.81
C ARG A 182 -1.40 -8.41 -29.34
N MET A 183 -0.77 -7.39 -28.76
CA MET A 183 -1.36 -6.58 -27.70
C MET A 183 -1.02 -5.12 -27.95
N LEU A 184 -1.92 -4.44 -28.66
CA LEU A 184 -1.98 -2.99 -28.69
C LEU A 184 -2.50 -2.53 -27.33
N PHE A 185 -1.61 -1.98 -26.49
CA PHE A 185 -2.01 -1.20 -25.32
C PHE A 185 -2.57 0.14 -25.82
N GLU A 186 -3.88 0.16 -26.08
CA GLU A 186 -4.61 1.37 -26.45
C GLU A 186 -4.96 2.12 -25.14
N GLY A 187 -4.41 3.34 -25.00
CA GLY A 187 -4.32 4.12 -23.76
C GLY A 187 -5.63 4.73 -23.26
N GLN A 188 -6.70 3.94 -23.13
CA GLN A 188 -7.89 4.31 -22.36
C GLN A 188 -8.29 3.09 -21.52
N THR A 189 -8.53 3.28 -20.22
CA THR A 189 -9.15 2.23 -19.40
C THR A 189 -10.48 1.85 -20.07
N THR A 190 -10.52 0.69 -20.68
CA THR A 190 -11.59 0.31 -21.57
C THR A 190 -12.82 -0.07 -20.75
N ASN A 191 -14.00 -0.02 -21.36
CA ASN A 191 -15.21 -0.56 -20.74
C ASN A 191 -15.06 -2.05 -20.38
N LYS A 192 -14.13 -2.77 -21.02
CA LYS A 192 -13.81 -4.17 -20.68
C LYS A 192 -13.08 -4.25 -19.36
N ASP A 193 -12.07 -3.42 -19.12
CA ASP A 193 -11.28 -3.41 -17.89
C ASP A 193 -12.17 -3.09 -16.68
N ARG A 194 -13.09 -2.14 -16.85
CA ARG A 194 -14.11 -1.83 -15.83
C ARG A 194 -15.03 -3.02 -15.55
N ALA A 195 -15.54 -3.67 -16.59
CA ALA A 195 -16.41 -4.84 -16.43
C ALA A 195 -15.67 -6.01 -15.77
N GLN A 196 -14.40 -6.20 -16.09
CA GLN A 196 -13.53 -7.21 -15.50
C GLN A 196 -13.27 -6.94 -14.01
N CYS A 197 -13.04 -5.69 -13.62
CA CYS A 197 -12.90 -5.33 -12.21
C CYS A 197 -14.19 -5.52 -11.42
N HIS A 198 -15.34 -5.20 -12.00
CA HIS A 198 -16.64 -5.52 -11.42
C HIS A 198 -16.79 -7.03 -11.19
N LEU A 199 -16.39 -7.86 -12.16
CA LEU A 199 -16.39 -9.31 -12.00
C LEU A 199 -15.50 -9.76 -10.83
N TYR A 200 -14.31 -9.18 -10.67
CA TYR A 200 -13.43 -9.50 -9.53
C TYR A 200 -14.06 -9.15 -8.19
N VAL A 201 -14.66 -7.96 -8.07
CA VAL A 201 -15.37 -7.58 -6.85
C VAL A 201 -16.52 -8.55 -6.55
N GLU A 202 -17.30 -8.95 -7.55
CA GLU A 202 -18.37 -9.93 -7.38
C GLU A 202 -17.83 -11.30 -6.94
N LEU A 203 -16.74 -11.78 -7.55
CA LEU A 203 -16.12 -13.06 -7.19
C LEU A 203 -15.62 -13.05 -5.75
N VAL A 204 -14.88 -12.02 -5.35
CA VAL A 204 -14.39 -11.90 -3.97
C VAL A 204 -15.56 -11.78 -2.99
N THR A 205 -16.58 -10.98 -3.33
CA THR A 205 -17.78 -10.84 -2.48
C THR A 205 -18.48 -12.18 -2.28
N ARG A 206 -18.69 -12.96 -3.36
CA ARG A 206 -19.25 -14.31 -3.25
C ARG A 206 -18.37 -15.24 -2.44
N GLY A 207 -17.05 -15.17 -2.62
CA GLY A 207 -16.07 -15.92 -1.84
C GLY A 207 -16.18 -15.61 -0.34
N LEU A 208 -16.36 -14.34 0.03
CA LEU A 208 -16.56 -13.93 1.43
C LEU A 208 -17.91 -14.35 2.00
N GLU A 209 -18.93 -14.48 1.15
CA GLU A 209 -20.27 -14.93 1.57
C GLU A 209 -20.33 -16.42 1.88
N HIS A 210 -19.64 -17.22 1.06
CA HIS A 210 -19.68 -18.68 1.08
C HIS A 210 -18.44 -19.32 1.71
N GLY A 211 -17.38 -18.56 1.95
CA GLY A 211 -16.16 -19.03 2.56
C GLY A 211 -16.32 -19.27 4.06
N ASP A 212 -15.62 -20.28 4.56
CA ASP A 212 -15.57 -20.67 5.98
C ASP A 212 -14.52 -19.88 6.78
N GLU A 213 -13.96 -18.81 6.21
CA GLU A 213 -12.89 -18.02 6.85
C GLU A 213 -13.44 -17.19 8.03
N GLU A 214 -12.74 -17.25 9.17
CA GLU A 214 -13.08 -16.48 10.37
C GLU A 214 -12.45 -15.08 10.33
N TRP A 215 -13.30 -14.06 10.32
CA TRP A 215 -12.91 -12.65 10.33
C TRP A 215 -13.15 -12.01 11.70
N ILE A 216 -12.13 -11.38 12.29
CA ILE A 216 -12.19 -10.79 13.63
C ILE A 216 -13.22 -9.67 13.71
N ASN A 217 -13.33 -8.87 12.65
CA ASN A 217 -14.18 -7.68 12.60
C ASN A 217 -15.50 -7.90 11.84
N GLY A 218 -15.87 -9.15 11.61
CA GLY A 218 -16.91 -9.51 10.64
C GLY A 218 -16.38 -9.49 9.21
N ARG A 219 -17.25 -9.82 8.25
CA ARG A 219 -16.86 -9.97 6.84
C ARG A 219 -16.35 -8.63 6.28
N PRO A 220 -15.20 -8.62 5.58
CA PRO A 220 -14.68 -7.40 4.98
C PRO A 220 -15.60 -6.86 3.88
N SER A 221 -15.67 -5.54 3.77
CA SER A 221 -16.31 -4.86 2.64
C SER A 221 -15.35 -4.88 1.45
N VAL A 222 -15.84 -5.27 0.28
CA VAL A 222 -15.10 -5.20 -0.99
C VAL A 222 -15.64 -4.05 -1.81
N GLN A 223 -14.75 -3.21 -2.34
CA GLN A 223 -15.12 -2.04 -3.14
C GLN A 223 -14.23 -1.93 -4.38
N MET A 224 -14.69 -1.16 -5.35
CA MET A 224 -13.94 -0.83 -6.56
C MET A 224 -13.68 0.68 -6.62
N TRP A 225 -12.47 1.07 -7.01
CA TRP A 225 -12.14 2.46 -7.34
C TRP A 225 -11.56 2.57 -8.75
N ILE A 226 -11.77 3.71 -9.39
CA ILE A 226 -11.10 4.08 -10.62
C ILE A 226 -10.36 5.36 -10.30
N ILE A 227 -9.04 5.34 -10.47
CA ILE A 227 -8.13 6.42 -10.08
C ILE A 227 -7.47 6.99 -11.34
#